data_AF-A0A355WHP9-F1
#
_entry.id   AF-A0A355WHP9-F1
#
_cell.length_a   1.000
_cell.length_b   1.000
_cell.length_c   1.000
_cell.angle_alpha   90.00
_cell.angle_beta   90.00
_cell.angle_gamma   90.00
#
_symmetry.space_group_name_H-M   'P 1'
#
loop_
_entity.id
_entity.type
_entity.pdbx_description
1 polymer ?
#
loop_
_entity_poly.entity_id
_entity_poly.type
_entity_poly.pdbx_seq_one_letter_code
_entity_poly.pdbx_strand_id
1 'polypeptide(L)'
;MKPKAKKFRIRRTIGGASGAVRPNQANEAGYDEDDFDDDEQEQQPERLNRLSPDAESFLTPAEEIEKIKAENLTGRQLRIARREAQKHGFNAASDLDAVRLLRKNGVDPFKRSDLLELVVSDQGSGPANLPAAIRHAPPPSTHVLDANSRASEVAKIQRDLARRRSRRSMLLLIKLAFFVFVPTFLAGYYYFKIATPMYSTESEFVIQQADNASSAGIGG
;
A
#
# COMPACT_ATOMS: atom_id res chain seq x y z
N MET A 1 -17.47 -23.12 -34.62
CA MET A 1 -17.35 -21.66 -34.39
C MET A 1 -16.97 -21.41 -32.93
N LYS A 2 -15.84 -20.75 -32.65
CA LYS A 2 -15.40 -20.48 -31.27
C LYS A 2 -16.12 -19.23 -30.73
N PRO A 3 -16.85 -19.30 -29.60
CA PRO A 3 -17.57 -18.14 -29.08
C PRO A 3 -16.58 -17.13 -28.49
N LYS A 4 -16.68 -15.86 -28.90
CA LYS A 4 -15.89 -14.75 -28.33
C LYS A 4 -16.72 -14.04 -27.25
N ALA A 5 -16.25 -14.07 -26.01
CA ALA A 5 -16.92 -13.38 -24.90
C ALA A 5 -16.68 -11.86 -24.95
N LYS A 6 -17.75 -11.08 -24.79
CA LYS A 6 -17.73 -9.61 -24.83
C LYS A 6 -17.28 -9.06 -23.47
N LYS A 7 -16.17 -8.30 -23.45
CA LYS A 7 -15.58 -7.70 -22.24
C LYS A 7 -16.39 -6.47 -21.83
N PHE A 8 -17.10 -6.54 -20.71
CA PHE A 8 -17.75 -5.38 -20.09
C PHE A 8 -16.99 -4.94 -18.83
N ARG A 9 -16.89 -3.62 -18.63
CA ARG A 9 -16.22 -2.98 -17.49
C ARG A 9 -17.22 -2.07 -16.79
N ILE A 10 -17.46 -2.30 -15.49
CA ILE A 10 -18.40 -1.53 -14.67
C ILE A 10 -17.61 -0.75 -13.63
N ARG A 11 -17.90 0.56 -13.50
CA ARG A 11 -17.37 1.42 -12.45
C ARG A 11 -18.26 1.31 -11.21
N ARG A 12 -17.66 1.08 -10.05
CA ARG A 12 -18.32 1.17 -8.74
C ARG A 12 -18.49 2.66 -8.40
N THR A 13 -19.72 3.16 -8.37
CA THR A 13 -20.03 4.51 -7.92
C THR A 13 -20.23 4.49 -6.40
N ILE A 14 -19.27 5.02 -5.66
CA ILE A 14 -19.49 5.52 -4.30
C ILE A 14 -19.81 7.01 -4.48
N GLY A 15 -20.98 7.43 -4.00
CA GLY A 15 -21.54 8.76 -4.26
C GLY A 15 -20.72 9.90 -3.65
N GLY A 16 -20.89 11.10 -4.24
CA GLY A 16 -20.43 12.34 -3.64
C GLY A 16 -20.14 13.48 -4.62
N ALA A 17 -21.17 14.29 -4.86
CA ALA A 17 -21.15 15.74 -5.09
C ALA A 17 -20.49 16.36 -6.35
N SER A 18 -21.35 17.09 -7.05
CA SER A 18 -21.13 18.06 -8.12
C SER A 18 -20.22 19.22 -7.74
N GLY A 19 -19.42 19.69 -8.69
CA GLY A 19 -18.70 20.97 -8.61
C GLY A 19 -18.45 21.50 -10.02
N ALA A 20 -19.19 22.53 -10.39
CA ALA A 20 -19.29 23.07 -11.74
C ALA A 20 -18.04 23.87 -12.16
N VAL A 21 -17.77 23.83 -13.47
CA VAL A 21 -16.76 24.60 -14.19
C VAL A 21 -17.21 26.06 -14.35
N ARG A 22 -16.28 27.01 -14.19
CA ARG A 22 -16.35 28.36 -14.76
C ARG A 22 -14.97 28.78 -15.28
N PRO A 23 -14.83 29.27 -16.53
CA PRO A 23 -13.62 29.94 -16.99
C PRO A 23 -13.72 31.44 -16.67
N ASN A 24 -12.62 32.04 -16.21
CA ASN A 24 -12.55 33.49 -15.96
C ASN A 24 -11.78 34.16 -17.11
N GLN A 25 -12.50 34.98 -17.87
CA GLN A 25 -11.97 35.99 -18.79
C GLN A 25 -12.09 37.37 -18.15
N ALA A 26 -11.27 38.29 -18.66
CA ALA A 26 -11.31 39.74 -18.50
C ALA A 26 -10.73 40.30 -17.18
N ASN A 27 -9.53 40.87 -17.29
CA ASN A 27 -9.19 42.10 -16.59
C ASN A 27 -8.85 43.14 -17.67
N GLU A 28 -9.80 44.04 -17.88
CA GLU A 28 -9.57 45.38 -18.41
C GLU A 28 -8.84 46.19 -17.34
N ALA A 29 -7.74 46.84 -17.73
CA ALA A 29 -7.24 48.03 -17.06
C ALA A 29 -6.46 48.82 -18.11
N GLY A 30 -7.10 49.87 -18.62
CA GLY A 30 -6.47 50.87 -19.46
C GLY A 30 -5.52 51.74 -18.65
N TYR A 31 -4.44 52.16 -19.31
CA TYR A 31 -3.73 53.41 -19.04
C TYR A 31 -3.27 53.95 -20.39
N ASP A 32 -3.62 55.22 -20.61
CA ASP A 32 -3.27 56.03 -21.77
C ASP A 32 -1.77 56.35 -21.82
N GLU A 33 -1.30 56.41 -23.07
CA GLU A 33 -0.28 57.28 -23.69
C GLU A 33 0.81 57.91 -22.81
N ASP A 34 2.07 57.68 -23.18
CA ASP A 34 2.95 58.78 -23.59
C ASP A 34 4.05 58.25 -24.53
N ASP A 35 4.06 58.87 -25.69
CA ASP A 35 4.91 58.70 -26.86
C ASP A 35 6.21 59.49 -26.64
N PHE A 36 7.38 58.85 -26.73
CA PHE A 36 8.66 59.53 -26.82
C PHE A 36 9.64 58.70 -27.66
N ASP A 37 9.87 59.19 -28.88
CA ASP A 37 10.80 58.68 -29.87
C ASP A 37 12.29 58.96 -29.53
N ASP A 38 13.12 58.08 -30.10
CA ASP A 38 14.52 58.23 -30.56
C ASP A 38 15.64 58.64 -29.57
N ASP A 39 16.61 57.76 -29.32
CA ASP A 39 17.81 57.64 -30.17
C ASP A 39 18.87 56.65 -29.60
N GLU A 40 19.70 56.14 -30.51
CA GLU A 40 20.73 55.11 -30.35
C GLU A 40 21.85 55.44 -29.32
N GLN A 41 22.44 54.41 -28.70
CA GLN A 41 23.90 54.16 -28.70
C GLN A 41 24.33 52.90 -27.93
N GLU A 42 25.16 52.10 -28.60
CA GLU A 42 25.94 50.99 -28.06
C GLU A 42 26.88 51.45 -26.92
N GLN A 43 27.01 50.65 -25.85
CA GLN A 43 28.31 50.35 -25.20
C GLN A 43 28.22 49.28 -24.11
N GLN A 44 29.35 48.59 -23.99
CA GLN A 44 29.68 47.34 -23.32
C GLN A 44 29.75 47.42 -21.76
N PRO A 45 30.05 46.31 -21.06
CA PRO A 45 29.56 46.00 -19.72
C PRO A 45 30.41 46.61 -18.62
N GLU A 46 29.78 46.99 -17.52
CA GLU A 46 30.33 46.90 -16.15
C GLU A 46 29.35 47.60 -15.21
N ARG A 47 28.58 46.81 -14.44
CA ARG A 47 28.08 47.27 -13.14
C ARG A 47 28.34 46.15 -12.14
N LEU A 48 29.49 46.24 -11.49
CA LEU A 48 29.60 46.82 -10.15
C LEU A 48 28.93 45.93 -9.12
N ASN A 49 29.74 45.00 -8.66
CA ASN A 49 29.92 44.64 -7.26
C ASN A 49 29.25 45.65 -6.30
N ARG A 50 27.99 45.40 -5.94
CA ARG A 50 27.36 45.96 -4.74
C ARG A 50 27.26 44.83 -3.72
N LEU A 51 28.27 44.78 -2.86
CA LEU A 51 28.20 44.04 -1.59
C LEU A 51 27.22 44.76 -0.66
N SER A 52 26.26 44.01 -0.14
CA SER A 52 25.48 44.27 1.07
C SER A 52 24.74 42.97 1.45
N PRO A 53 24.48 42.72 2.74
CA PRO A 53 25.39 41.90 3.55
C PRO A 53 24.62 40.80 4.29
N ASP A 54 24.95 39.53 4.03
CA ASP A 54 24.78 38.43 4.99
C ASP A 54 25.68 37.29 4.49
N ALA A 55 26.83 37.19 5.15
CA ALA A 55 27.86 36.21 4.87
C ALA A 55 27.45 34.84 5.43
N GLU A 56 26.62 34.11 4.70
CA GLU A 56 26.29 32.71 5.00
C GLU A 56 26.59 31.87 3.74
N SER A 57 27.78 31.26 3.74
CA SER A 57 28.35 30.33 2.75
C SER A 57 28.50 30.82 1.30
N PHE A 58 29.60 31.53 1.00
CA PHE A 58 29.97 31.90 -0.38
C PHE A 58 30.55 30.73 -1.18
N LEU A 59 29.74 29.72 -1.43
CA LEU A 59 30.05 28.74 -2.47
C LEU A 59 29.45 29.25 -3.76
N THR A 60 30.17 29.13 -4.87
CA THR A 60 29.55 29.43 -6.16
C THR A 60 28.37 28.48 -6.38
N PRO A 61 27.31 28.86 -7.12
CA PRO A 61 26.20 27.96 -7.40
C PRO A 61 26.66 26.63 -8.00
N ALA A 62 27.78 26.63 -8.73
CA ALA A 62 28.43 25.42 -9.25
C ALA A 62 29.01 24.55 -8.13
N GLU A 63 29.73 25.12 -7.17
CA GLU A 63 30.28 24.40 -6.02
C GLU A 63 29.21 23.82 -5.09
N GLU A 64 28.08 24.51 -4.90
CA GLU A 64 26.93 23.97 -4.17
C GLU A 64 26.35 22.75 -4.87
N ILE A 65 26.23 22.81 -6.20
CA ILE A 65 25.77 21.68 -7.02
C ILE A 65 26.77 20.51 -6.93
N GLU A 66 28.07 20.78 -6.91
CA GLU A 66 29.10 19.75 -6.75
C GLU A 66 29.05 19.08 -5.38
N LYS A 67 28.83 19.85 -4.30
CA LYS A 67 28.63 19.29 -2.96
C LYS A 67 27.39 18.41 -2.89
N ILE A 68 26.27 18.86 -3.46
CA ILE A 68 25.04 18.06 -3.54
C ILE A 68 25.26 16.81 -4.40
N LYS A 69 26.06 16.90 -5.46
CA LYS A 69 26.43 15.74 -6.27
C LYS A 69 27.29 14.74 -5.47
N ALA A 70 28.20 15.23 -4.62
CA ALA A 70 29.03 14.41 -3.74
C ALA A 70 28.23 13.70 -2.64
N GLU A 71 27.06 14.22 -2.27
CA GLU A 71 26.10 13.55 -1.37
C GLU A 71 25.44 12.30 -1.98
N ASN A 72 25.67 12.01 -3.27
CA ASN A 72 25.20 10.80 -3.97
C ASN A 72 23.68 10.54 -3.86
N LEU A 73 22.87 11.59 -4.00
CA LEU A 73 21.41 11.45 -3.95
C LEU A 73 20.88 10.52 -5.05
N THR A 74 19.90 9.70 -4.71
CA THR A 74 19.28 8.77 -5.66
C THR A 74 18.46 9.53 -6.71
N GLY A 75 18.33 8.98 -7.92
CA GLY A 75 17.51 9.59 -8.98
C GLY A 75 16.02 9.78 -8.58
N ARG A 76 15.51 8.98 -7.64
CA ARG A 76 14.17 9.16 -7.06
C ARG A 76 14.11 10.39 -6.16
N GLN A 77 15.11 10.58 -5.29
CA GLN A 77 15.23 11.74 -4.41
C GLN A 77 15.30 13.05 -5.20
N LEU A 78 16.08 13.04 -6.29
CA LEU A 78 16.18 14.16 -7.24
C LEU A 78 14.83 14.55 -7.84
N ARG A 79 14.03 13.58 -8.31
CA ARG A 79 12.68 13.83 -8.85
C ARG A 79 11.69 14.35 -7.81
N ILE A 80 11.81 13.89 -6.56
CA ILE A 80 10.98 14.37 -5.45
C ILE A 80 11.33 15.82 -5.14
N ALA A 81 12.62 16.15 -5.05
CA ALA A 81 13.08 17.51 -4.83
C ALA A 81 12.61 18.45 -5.95
N ARG A 82 12.70 18.06 -7.24
CA ARG A 82 12.15 18.86 -8.35
C ARG A 82 10.64 19.10 -8.20
N ARG A 83 9.87 18.06 -7.84
CA ARG A 83 8.42 18.21 -7.64
C ARG A 83 8.09 19.14 -6.48
N GLU A 84 8.84 19.05 -5.39
CA GLU A 84 8.64 19.93 -4.23
C GLU A 84 9.04 21.37 -4.57
N ALA A 85 10.15 21.56 -5.28
CA ALA A 85 10.56 22.87 -5.79
C ALA A 85 9.48 23.50 -6.68
N GLN A 86 8.87 22.73 -7.60
CA GLN A 86 7.75 23.19 -8.42
C GLN A 86 6.52 23.60 -7.60
N LYS A 87 6.20 22.86 -6.54
CA LYS A 87 5.09 23.22 -5.64
C LYS A 87 5.36 24.50 -4.84
N HIS A 88 6.62 24.74 -4.49
CA HIS A 88 7.05 25.99 -3.87
C HIS A 88 7.26 27.14 -4.88
N GLY A 89 7.00 26.90 -6.17
CA GLY A 89 7.13 27.91 -7.22
C GLY A 89 8.56 28.19 -7.67
N PHE A 90 9.53 27.36 -7.29
CA PHE A 90 10.92 27.51 -7.74
C PHE A 90 11.11 26.94 -9.14
N ASN A 91 11.67 27.75 -10.05
CA ASN A 91 12.02 27.31 -11.39
C ASN A 91 13.45 26.78 -11.42
N ALA A 92 13.61 25.48 -11.18
CA ALA A 92 14.92 24.82 -11.18
C ALA A 92 15.31 24.36 -12.60
N ALA A 93 16.53 24.69 -13.04
CA ALA A 93 17.05 24.27 -14.34
C ALA A 93 17.39 22.76 -14.38
N SER A 94 17.73 22.18 -13.23
CA SER A 94 18.10 20.78 -13.08
C SER A 94 17.65 20.21 -11.73
N ASP A 95 17.61 18.88 -11.60
CA ASP A 95 17.21 18.22 -10.35
C ASP A 95 18.11 18.59 -9.16
N LEU A 96 19.42 18.77 -9.41
CA LEU A 96 20.39 19.18 -8.39
C LEU A 96 20.18 20.64 -7.96
N ASP A 97 19.84 21.51 -8.92
CA ASP A 97 19.52 22.91 -8.66
C ASP A 97 18.21 23.05 -7.87
N ALA A 98 17.26 22.13 -8.04
CA ALA A 98 16.06 22.09 -7.22
C ALA A 98 16.38 21.84 -5.73
N VAL A 99 17.32 20.94 -5.43
CA VAL A 99 17.77 20.67 -4.06
C VAL A 99 18.47 21.90 -3.47
N ARG A 100 19.33 22.55 -4.27
CA ARG A 100 20.03 23.79 -3.88
C ARG A 100 19.05 24.91 -3.54
N LEU A 101 18.07 25.16 -4.42
CA LEU A 101 17.04 26.18 -4.20
C LEU A 101 16.17 25.87 -2.98
N LEU A 102 15.77 24.62 -2.78
CA LEU A 102 15.00 24.24 -1.58
C LEU A 102 15.79 24.49 -0.30
N ARG A 103 17.05 24.06 -0.24
CA ARG A 103 17.94 24.26 0.92
C ARG A 103 18.22 25.74 1.19
N LYS A 104 18.45 26.53 0.15
CA LYS A 104 18.62 27.99 0.24
C LYS A 104 17.39 28.66 0.85
N ASN A 105 16.19 28.13 0.59
CA ASN A 105 14.93 28.61 1.17
C ASN A 105 14.56 27.91 2.49
N GLY A 106 15.49 27.19 3.13
CA GLY A 106 15.30 26.52 4.42
C GLY A 106 14.39 25.29 4.38
N VAL A 107 13.99 24.83 3.18
CA VAL A 107 13.15 23.64 3.00
C VAL A 107 14.05 22.44 2.72
N ASP A 108 14.05 21.45 3.61
CA ASP A 108 14.77 20.21 3.36
C ASP A 108 13.87 19.18 2.65
N PRO A 109 14.20 18.79 1.41
CA PRO A 109 13.41 17.85 0.62
C PRO A 109 13.29 16.44 1.23
N PHE A 110 14.14 16.05 2.19
CA PHE A 110 14.22 14.65 2.66
C PHE A 110 13.83 14.41 4.13
N LYS A 111 13.60 15.47 4.92
CA LYS A 111 13.17 15.35 6.33
C LYS A 111 11.90 14.51 6.54
N ARG A 112 11.00 14.47 5.55
CA ARG A 112 9.73 13.72 5.65
C ARG A 112 9.82 12.27 5.18
N SER A 113 10.80 11.92 4.34
CA SER A 113 10.95 10.55 3.83
C SER A 113 11.77 9.66 4.76
N ASP A 114 12.76 10.22 5.46
CA ASP A 114 13.67 9.45 6.30
C ASP A 114 12.94 8.76 7.47
N LEU A 115 11.94 9.44 8.05
CA LEU A 115 11.11 8.89 9.14
C LEU A 115 10.09 7.83 8.68
N LEU A 116 9.66 7.85 7.42
CA LEU A 116 8.68 6.89 6.90
C LEU A 116 9.33 5.68 6.22
N GLU A 117 10.61 5.77 5.87
CA GLU A 117 11.38 4.66 5.28
C GLU A 117 12.07 3.82 6.36
N LEU A 118 12.48 4.42 7.48
CA LEU A 118 13.08 3.71 8.62
C LEU A 118 12.09 2.80 9.39
N VAL A 119 10.78 2.99 9.20
CA VAL A 119 9.72 2.16 9.84
C VAL A 119 9.01 1.23 8.83
N VAL A 120 9.27 1.35 7.53
CA VAL A 120 8.68 0.49 6.47
C VAL A 120 9.67 -0.52 5.90
N SER A 121 10.96 -0.43 6.26
CA SER A 121 12.02 -1.32 5.74
C SER A 121 12.20 -2.65 6.50
N ASP A 122 11.43 -2.92 7.56
CA ASP A 122 11.55 -4.16 8.37
C ASP A 122 10.53 -5.27 8.03
N GLN A 123 9.76 -5.14 6.93
CA GLN A 123 8.92 -6.25 6.47
C GLN A 123 9.02 -6.54 4.97
N GLY A 124 9.81 -7.56 4.67
CA GLY A 124 9.54 -8.47 3.56
C GLY A 124 10.41 -8.26 2.32
N SER A 125 11.49 -9.04 2.24
CA SER A 125 12.20 -9.31 0.98
C SER A 125 11.27 -10.05 0.00
N GLY A 126 10.88 -9.38 -1.07
CA GLY A 126 10.16 -9.92 -2.21
C GLY A 126 10.66 -9.28 -3.51
N PRO A 127 10.61 -9.99 -4.65
CA PRO A 127 11.33 -9.56 -5.84
C PRO A 127 10.73 -8.28 -6.43
N ALA A 128 11.63 -7.30 -6.64
CA ALA A 128 11.54 -6.17 -7.55
C ALA A 128 10.19 -5.43 -7.59
N ASN A 129 10.16 -4.32 -6.87
CA ASN A 129 9.15 -3.29 -6.88
C ASN A 129 9.12 -2.56 -8.25
N LEU A 130 8.64 -3.22 -9.31
CA LEU A 130 8.32 -2.52 -10.56
C LEU A 130 7.05 -1.68 -10.33
N PRO A 131 7.03 -0.39 -10.76
CA PRO A 131 5.82 0.40 -10.67
C PRO A 131 4.71 -0.30 -11.45
N ALA A 132 3.60 -0.59 -10.78
CA ALA A 132 2.42 -1.17 -11.40
C ALA A 132 2.07 -0.34 -12.65
N ALA A 133 2.12 -0.97 -13.84
CA ALA A 133 1.81 -0.32 -15.10
C ALA A 133 0.44 0.37 -14.98
N ILE A 134 0.43 1.70 -15.06
CA ILE A 134 -0.77 2.52 -15.00
C ILE A 134 -1.62 2.14 -16.22
N ARG A 135 -2.63 1.30 -15.99
CA ARG A 135 -3.61 0.96 -17.03
C ARG A 135 -4.54 2.16 -17.18
N HIS A 136 -4.28 3.00 -18.18
CA HIS A 136 -5.20 4.05 -18.59
C HIS A 136 -6.59 3.44 -18.82
N ALA A 137 -7.59 3.94 -18.08
CA ALA A 137 -8.96 3.52 -18.26
C ALA A 137 -9.46 4.06 -19.61
N PRO A 138 -10.04 3.23 -20.48
CA PRO A 138 -10.56 3.68 -21.76
C PRO A 138 -11.71 4.70 -21.58
N PRO A 139 -11.96 5.55 -22.59
CA PRO A 139 -13.00 6.58 -22.55
C PRO A 139 -14.41 5.99 -22.35
N PRO A 140 -15.35 6.77 -21.81
CA PRO A 140 -16.68 6.28 -21.42
C PRO A 140 -17.47 5.75 -22.62
N SER A 141 -18.08 4.57 -22.46
CA SER A 141 -18.94 3.97 -23.48
C SER A 141 -20.30 4.68 -23.54
N THR A 142 -20.79 4.96 -24.74
CA THR A 142 -22.03 5.69 -25.04
C THR A 142 -23.33 4.89 -24.88
N HIS A 143 -23.27 3.61 -24.48
CA HIS A 143 -24.45 2.75 -24.40
C HIS A 143 -25.13 2.82 -23.02
N VAL A 144 -26.35 3.36 -22.98
CA VAL A 144 -27.21 3.35 -21.79
C VAL A 144 -27.99 2.04 -21.76
N LEU A 145 -27.52 1.06 -20.99
CA LEU A 145 -28.25 -0.22 -20.82
C LEU A 145 -29.50 -0.02 -19.96
N ASP A 146 -30.58 -0.75 -20.25
CA ASP A 146 -31.80 -0.81 -19.45
C ASP A 146 -31.56 -1.36 -18.03
N ALA A 147 -32.34 -0.91 -17.04
CA ALA A 147 -32.13 -1.20 -15.62
C ALA A 147 -32.16 -2.70 -15.30
N ASN A 148 -33.09 -3.46 -15.92
CA ASN A 148 -33.19 -4.91 -15.74
C ASN A 148 -31.99 -5.65 -16.34
N SER A 149 -31.49 -5.20 -17.49
CA SER A 149 -30.31 -5.78 -18.13
C SER A 149 -29.07 -5.58 -17.25
N ARG A 150 -28.90 -4.39 -16.65
CA ARG A 150 -27.82 -4.09 -15.71
C ARG A 150 -27.85 -4.98 -14.47
N ALA A 151 -29.04 -5.19 -13.88
CA ALA A 151 -29.18 -6.04 -12.70
C ALA A 151 -28.73 -7.48 -12.98
N SER A 152 -29.12 -8.05 -14.14
CA SER A 152 -28.72 -9.41 -14.54
C SER A 152 -27.21 -9.54 -14.79
N GLU A 153 -26.57 -8.51 -15.36
CA GLU A 153 -25.12 -8.47 -15.57
C GLU A 153 -24.35 -8.34 -14.25
N VAL A 154 -24.82 -7.46 -13.35
CA VAL A 154 -24.25 -7.32 -12.01
C VAL A 154 -24.36 -8.64 -11.24
N ALA A 155 -25.49 -9.34 -11.30
CA ALA A 155 -25.66 -10.64 -10.66
C ALA A 155 -24.70 -11.71 -11.23
N LYS A 156 -24.48 -11.73 -12.55
CA LYS A 156 -23.49 -12.62 -13.19
C LYS A 156 -22.07 -12.31 -12.70
N ILE A 157 -21.71 -11.03 -12.59
CA ILE A 157 -20.40 -10.58 -12.10
C ILE A 157 -20.23 -10.92 -10.61
N GLN A 158 -21.24 -10.67 -9.79
CA GLN A 158 -21.23 -11.00 -8.36
C GLN A 158 -21.07 -12.52 -8.15
N ARG A 159 -21.78 -13.34 -8.94
CA ARG A 159 -21.66 -14.81 -8.88
C ARG A 159 -20.24 -15.28 -9.21
N ASP A 160 -19.61 -14.74 -10.25
CA ASP A 160 -18.23 -15.11 -10.59
C ASP A 160 -17.23 -14.64 -9.51
N LEU A 161 -17.43 -13.43 -8.96
CA LEU A 161 -16.57 -12.91 -7.90
C LEU A 161 -16.70 -13.72 -6.60
N ALA A 162 -17.93 -14.10 -6.23
CA ALA A 162 -18.21 -14.96 -5.09
C ALA A 162 -17.54 -16.33 -5.27
N ARG A 163 -17.69 -16.97 -6.44
CA ARG A 163 -17.12 -18.29 -6.72
C ARG A 163 -15.59 -18.32 -6.56
N ARG A 164 -14.91 -17.25 -6.95
CA ARG A 164 -13.45 -17.11 -6.80
C ARG A 164 -13.04 -16.86 -5.34
N ARG A 165 -13.82 -16.09 -4.59
CA ARG A 165 -13.60 -15.85 -3.14
C ARG A 165 -13.82 -17.11 -2.32
N SER A 166 -14.90 -17.84 -2.59
CA SER A 166 -15.22 -19.08 -1.89
C SER A 166 -14.13 -20.14 -2.03
N ARG A 167 -13.44 -20.21 -3.18
CA ARG A 167 -12.29 -21.12 -3.33
C ARG A 167 -11.15 -20.79 -2.38
N ARG A 168 -10.86 -19.50 -2.15
CA ARG A 168 -9.80 -19.08 -1.22
C ARG A 168 -10.19 -19.33 0.23
N SER A 169 -11.43 -19.00 0.62
CA SER A 169 -11.92 -19.29 1.97
C SER A 169 -12.02 -20.80 2.23
N MET A 170 -12.41 -21.60 1.24
CA MET A 170 -12.50 -23.05 1.35
C MET A 170 -11.12 -23.69 1.58
N LEU A 171 -10.07 -23.24 0.88
CA LEU A 171 -8.70 -23.72 1.13
C LEU A 171 -8.22 -23.43 2.56
N LEU A 172 -8.58 -22.27 3.11
CA LEU A 172 -8.28 -21.93 4.51
C LEU A 172 -9.05 -22.85 5.47
N LEU A 173 -10.35 -23.05 5.23
CA LEU A 173 -11.20 -23.90 6.06
C LEU A 173 -10.72 -25.35 6.07
N ILE A 174 -10.27 -25.89 4.93
CA ILE A 174 -9.68 -27.24 4.83
C ILE A 174 -8.38 -27.33 5.65
N LYS A 175 -7.50 -26.33 5.55
CA LYS A 175 -6.25 -26.29 6.35
C LYS A 175 -6.53 -26.25 7.84
N LEU A 176 -7.51 -25.42 8.26
CA LEU A 176 -7.94 -25.34 9.66
C LEU A 176 -8.55 -26.67 10.12
N ALA A 177 -9.42 -27.27 9.32
CA ALA A 177 -10.03 -28.55 9.62
C ALA A 177 -8.98 -29.65 9.82
N PHE A 178 -7.97 -29.73 8.96
CA PHE A 178 -6.89 -30.71 9.11
C PHE A 178 -6.14 -30.53 10.45
N PHE A 179 -5.84 -29.29 10.83
CA PHE A 179 -5.12 -29.00 12.07
C PHE A 179 -5.95 -29.25 13.33
N VAL A 180 -7.27 -29.15 13.25
CA VAL A 180 -8.16 -29.41 14.40
C VAL A 180 -8.58 -30.88 14.45
N PHE A 181 -9.06 -31.46 13.36
CA PHE A 181 -9.62 -32.82 13.37
C PHE A 181 -8.57 -33.90 13.58
N VAL A 182 -7.35 -33.77 13.07
CA VAL A 182 -6.29 -34.78 13.25
C VAL A 182 -5.93 -35.00 14.73
N PRO A 183 -5.55 -33.97 15.50
CA PRO A 183 -5.24 -34.16 16.92
C PRO A 183 -6.48 -34.55 17.73
N THR A 184 -7.67 -34.02 17.40
CA THR A 184 -8.92 -34.41 18.08
C THR A 184 -9.27 -35.87 17.86
N PHE A 185 -9.11 -36.38 16.63
CA PHE A 185 -9.39 -37.78 16.31
C PHE A 185 -8.38 -38.72 16.99
N LEU A 186 -7.10 -38.33 17.02
CA LEU A 186 -6.07 -39.09 17.71
C LEU A 186 -6.32 -39.19 19.22
N ALA A 187 -6.68 -38.07 19.85
CA ALA A 187 -7.07 -38.06 21.25
C ALA A 187 -8.32 -38.92 21.49
N GLY A 188 -9.35 -38.79 20.67
CA GLY A 188 -10.55 -39.63 20.74
C GLY A 188 -10.21 -41.12 20.66
N TYR A 189 -9.48 -41.54 19.64
CA TYR A 189 -9.04 -42.92 19.50
C TYR A 189 -8.25 -43.41 20.72
N TYR A 190 -7.32 -42.59 21.23
CA TYR A 190 -6.54 -42.92 22.41
C TYR A 190 -7.42 -43.17 23.63
N TYR A 191 -8.31 -42.23 23.96
CA TYR A 191 -9.13 -42.39 25.16
C TYR A 191 -10.13 -43.56 25.04
N PHE A 192 -10.74 -43.75 23.88
CA PHE A 192 -11.72 -44.82 23.66
C PHE A 192 -11.10 -46.22 23.57
N LYS A 193 -9.95 -46.37 22.90
CA LYS A 193 -9.34 -47.70 22.67
C LYS A 193 -8.24 -48.06 23.67
N ILE A 194 -7.48 -47.08 24.16
CA ILE A 194 -6.26 -47.32 24.94
C ILE A 194 -6.47 -46.95 26.41
N ALA A 195 -7.07 -45.79 26.70
CA ALA A 195 -7.19 -45.32 28.07
C ALA A 195 -8.33 -46.02 28.84
N THR A 196 -9.50 -46.19 28.22
CA THR A 196 -10.67 -46.81 28.87
C THR A 196 -10.39 -48.14 29.58
N PRO A 197 -9.66 -49.13 29.00
CA PRO A 197 -9.34 -50.36 29.72
C PRO A 197 -8.47 -50.13 30.97
N MET A 198 -7.60 -49.12 30.99
CA MET A 198 -6.81 -48.76 32.17
C MET A 198 -7.66 -48.16 33.30
N TYR A 199 -8.83 -47.61 32.98
CA TYR A 199 -9.77 -47.06 33.97
C TYR A 199 -10.91 -48.02 34.31
N SER A 200 -10.96 -49.21 33.69
CA SER A 200 -11.93 -50.23 34.08
C SER A 200 -11.57 -50.78 35.46
N THR A 201 -12.56 -50.88 36.34
CA THR A 201 -12.39 -51.45 37.68
C THR A 201 -12.94 -52.87 37.65
N GLU A 202 -12.03 -53.84 37.56
CA GLU A 202 -12.39 -55.25 37.65
C GLU A 202 -12.62 -55.61 39.13
N SER A 203 -13.83 -56.03 39.45
CA SER A 203 -14.20 -56.47 40.80
C SER A 203 -14.11 -57.99 40.87
N GLU A 204 -13.01 -58.49 41.42
CA GLU A 204 -12.84 -59.92 41.67
C GLU A 204 -13.51 -60.29 43.01
N PHE A 205 -14.61 -61.03 42.93
CA PHE A 205 -15.23 -61.63 44.11
C PHE A 205 -14.51 -62.92 44.47
N VAL A 206 -13.52 -62.82 45.36
CA VAL A 206 -12.91 -64.02 45.97
C VAL A 206 -13.87 -64.55 47.03
N ILE A 207 -14.64 -65.58 46.67
CA ILE A 207 -15.45 -66.32 47.62
C ILE A 207 -14.50 -67.21 48.42
N GLN A 208 -14.08 -66.72 49.58
CA GLN A 208 -13.44 -67.58 50.57
C GLN A 208 -14.55 -68.47 51.15
N GLN A 209 -14.65 -69.68 50.59
CA GLN A 209 -15.45 -70.73 51.18
C GLN A 209 -14.85 -70.95 52.57
N ALA A 210 -15.60 -70.64 53.62
CA ALA A 210 -15.25 -71.12 54.94
C ALA A 210 -15.24 -72.64 54.79
N ASP A 211 -14.05 -73.25 54.84
CA ASP A 211 -13.95 -74.65 55.21
C ASP A 211 -14.80 -74.76 56.46
N ASN A 212 -15.93 -75.47 56.35
CA ASN A 212 -16.66 -75.88 57.53
C ASN A 212 -15.58 -76.44 58.43
N ALA A 213 -15.41 -75.82 59.61
CA ALA A 213 -14.65 -76.41 60.68
C ALA A 213 -15.34 -77.74 60.95
N SER A 214 -14.93 -78.77 60.20
CA SER A 214 -15.22 -80.14 60.44
C SER A 214 -14.67 -80.33 61.83
N SER A 215 -15.60 -80.35 62.78
CA SER A 215 -15.46 -80.66 64.17
C SER A 215 -14.71 -81.97 64.29
N ALA A 216 -13.38 -81.90 64.14
CA ALA A 216 -12.47 -82.96 64.48
C ALA A 216 -12.58 -83.11 66.00
N GLY A 217 -13.06 -84.29 66.40
CA GLY A 217 -13.59 -84.56 67.71
C GLY A 217 -12.65 -84.13 68.84
N ILE A 218 -13.20 -83.30 69.72
CA ILE A 218 -12.72 -83.17 71.10
C ILE A 218 -13.45 -84.24 71.92
N GLY A 219 -12.70 -85.29 72.26
CA GLY A 219 -12.66 -85.96 73.57
C GLY A 219 -13.91 -86.71 74.07
N GLY A 220 -13.70 -88.01 74.38
CA GLY A 220 -14.56 -88.78 75.28
C GLY A 220 -14.86 -90.18 74.80
#